data_AF-A0A7X8DUB9-F1
#
_entry.id   AF-A0A7X8DUB9-F1
#
_cell.length_a   1.000
_cell.length_b   1.000
_cell.length_c   1.000
_cell.angle_alpha   90.00
_cell.angle_beta   90.00
_cell.angle_gamma   90.00
#
_symmetry.space_group_name_H-M   'P 1'
#
loop_
_entity.id
_entity.type
_entity.pdbx_description
1 polymer ?
#
loop_
_entity_poly.entity_id
_entity_poly.type
_entity_poly.pdbx_seq_one_letter_code
_entity_poly.pdbx_strand_id
1 'polypeptide(L)'
;MDLEMVNKEVADVFSTYETSMENRIRYISGMEHFIQYLYHQNIELENVGEAEIKQYEESLKALGYPDVFIDTNIESIRKYFSYLQNKNYINNYNGFIE
;
A
#
# COMPACT_ATOMS: atom_id res chain seq x y z
N MET A 1 11.52 -10.89 0.18
CA MET A 1 10.08 -10.93 0.45
C MET A 1 9.46 -12.19 -0.13
N ASP A 2 8.67 -12.94 0.65
CA ASP A 2 7.83 -14.04 0.16
C ASP A 2 6.48 -13.46 -0.30
N LEU A 3 6.26 -13.44 -1.61
CA LEU A 3 5.09 -12.81 -2.22
C LEU A 3 3.78 -13.52 -1.85
N GLU A 4 3.79 -14.85 -1.72
CA GLU A 4 2.57 -15.61 -1.41
C GLU A 4 2.12 -15.32 0.02
N MET A 5 3.08 -15.36 0.95
CA MET A 5 2.81 -15.07 2.36
C MET A 5 2.33 -13.63 2.56
N VAL A 6 2.97 -12.66 1.91
CA VAL A 6 2.62 -11.24 2.03
C VAL A 6 1.25 -10.94 1.41
N ASN A 7 0.93 -11.50 0.23
CA ASN A 7 -0.39 -11.31 -0.39
C ASN A 7 -1.50 -11.88 0.50
N LYS A 8 -1.26 -13.02 1.15
CA LYS A 8 -2.21 -13.60 2.11
C LYS A 8 -2.42 -12.68 3.32
N GLU A 9 -1.34 -12.14 3.88
CA GLU A 9 -1.43 -11.20 5.00
C GLU A 9 -2.24 -9.95 4.62
N VAL A 10 -1.98 -9.36 3.45
CA VAL A 10 -2.75 -8.21 2.94
C VAL A 10 -4.23 -8.54 2.83
N ALA A 11 -4.57 -9.68 2.25
CA ALA A 11 -5.95 -10.13 2.12
C ALA A 11 -6.62 -10.31 3.49
N ASP A 12 -5.90 -10.85 4.48
CA ASP A 12 -6.39 -11.04 5.85
C ASP A 12 -6.61 -9.69 6.56
N VAL A 13 -5.69 -8.73 6.43
CA VAL A 13 -5.82 -7.38 7.01
C VAL A 13 -7.05 -6.67 6.45
N PHE A 14 -7.18 -6.55 5.12
CA PHE A 14 -8.38 -5.90 4.56
C PHE A 14 -9.66 -6.69 4.81
N SER A 15 -9.58 -8.02 4.89
CA SER A 15 -10.75 -8.82 5.25
C SER A 15 -11.23 -8.59 6.69
N THR A 16 -10.31 -8.22 7.57
CA THR A 16 -10.58 -7.93 8.99
C THR A 16 -11.17 -6.54 9.17
N TYR A 17 -10.58 -5.52 8.52
CA TYR A 17 -10.91 -4.12 8.82
C TYR A 17 -11.89 -3.49 7.82
N GLU A 18 -11.95 -3.94 6.55
CA GLU A 18 -12.88 -3.38 5.57
C GLU A 18 -14.19 -4.15 5.47
N THR A 19 -15.29 -3.41 5.70
CA THR A 19 -16.66 -3.93 5.64
C THR A 19 -17.24 -3.91 4.23
N SER A 20 -16.82 -2.96 3.40
CA SER A 20 -17.22 -2.87 1.99
C SER A 20 -16.44 -3.88 1.15
N MET A 21 -17.17 -4.77 0.46
CA MET A 21 -16.58 -5.73 -0.47
C MET A 21 -15.87 -5.02 -1.64
N GLU A 22 -16.43 -3.91 -2.12
CA GLU A 22 -15.83 -3.12 -3.20
C GLU A 22 -14.49 -2.52 -2.76
N ASN A 23 -14.43 -1.93 -1.56
CA ASN A 23 -13.19 -1.40 -1.01
C ASN A 23 -12.17 -2.50 -0.77
N ARG A 24 -12.60 -3.64 -0.24
CA ARG A 24 -11.72 -4.79 0.00
C ARG A 24 -11.04 -5.25 -1.29
N ILE A 25 -11.81 -5.44 -2.37
CA ILE A 25 -11.25 -5.83 -3.68
C ILE A 25 -10.30 -4.76 -4.20
N ARG A 26 -10.71 -3.48 -4.14
CA ARG A 26 -9.90 -2.35 -4.60
C ARG A 26 -8.58 -2.26 -3.86
N TYR A 27 -8.60 -2.33 -2.54
CA TYR A 27 -7.42 -2.15 -1.72
C TYR A 27 -6.47 -3.35 -1.75
N ILE A 28 -6.99 -4.58 -1.81
CA ILE A 28 -6.15 -5.76 -2.04
C ILE A 28 -5.43 -5.61 -3.39
N SER A 29 -6.14 -5.28 -4.47
CA SER A 29 -5.51 -5.12 -5.78
C SER A 29 -4.47 -4.00 -5.80
N GLY A 30 -4.75 -2.88 -5.14
CA GLY A 30 -3.79 -1.77 -5.03
C GLY A 30 -2.54 -2.14 -4.24
N MET A 31 -2.69 -2.88 -3.13
CA MET A 31 -1.57 -3.38 -2.35
C MET A 31 -0.76 -4.44 -3.09
N GLU A 32 -1.41 -5.36 -3.82
CA GLU A 32 -0.70 -6.34 -4.66
C GLU A 32 0.19 -5.64 -5.68
N HIS A 33 -0.30 -4.58 -6.34
CA HIS A 33 0.50 -3.82 -7.29
C HIS A 33 1.72 -3.16 -6.62
N PHE A 34 1.54 -2.61 -5.42
CA PHE A 34 2.64 -2.05 -4.64
C PHE A 34 3.65 -3.10 -4.18
N ILE A 35 3.19 -4.27 -3.72
CA ILE A 35 4.06 -5.39 -3.32
C ILE A 35 4.92 -5.86 -4.50
N GLN A 36 4.35 -5.94 -5.70
CA GLN A 36 5.11 -6.22 -6.91
C GLN A 36 6.17 -5.16 -7.18
N TYR A 37 5.84 -3.88 -7.02
CA TYR A 37 6.83 -2.80 -7.11
C TYR A 37 7.98 -2.99 -6.09
N LEU A 38 7.66 -3.20 -4.81
CA LEU A 38 8.66 -3.40 -3.75
C LEU A 38 9.57 -4.61 -4.03
N TYR A 39 9.00 -5.71 -4.52
CA TYR A 39 9.76 -6.89 -4.91
C TYR A 39 10.80 -6.59 -5.99
N HIS A 40 10.41 -5.83 -7.03
CA HIS A 40 11.35 -5.42 -8.08
C HIS A 40 12.41 -4.43 -7.59
N GLN A 41 12.12 -3.65 -6.55
CA GLN A 41 13.09 -2.76 -5.90
C GLN A 41 13.92 -3.45 -4.80
N ASN A 42 13.66 -4.73 -4.53
CA ASN A 42 14.28 -5.48 -3.42
C ASN A 42 14.06 -4.81 -2.05
N ILE A 43 12.86 -4.29 -1.82
CA ILE A 43 12.42 -3.65 -0.57
C ILE A 43 11.47 -4.61 0.16
N GLU A 44 11.73 -4.86 1.44
CA GLU A 44 10.80 -5.62 2.29
C GLU A 44 9.67 -4.72 2.81
N LEU A 45 8.46 -5.28 2.93
CA LEU A 45 7.26 -4.53 3.33
C LEU A 45 7.38 -3.86 4.71
N GLU A 46 8.11 -4.47 5.64
CA GLU A 46 8.40 -3.94 6.99
C GLU A 46 9.26 -2.66 6.98
N ASN A 47 9.99 -2.43 5.89
CA ASN A 47 10.88 -1.28 5.72
C ASN A 47 10.20 -0.12 4.99
N VAL A 48 8.94 -0.26 4.58
CA VAL A 48 8.22 0.79 3.87
C VAL A 48 7.90 1.97 4.78
N GLY A 49 8.27 3.17 4.34
CA GLY A 49 7.78 4.44 4.84
C GLY A 49 7.25 5.33 3.71
N GLU A 50 7.02 6.62 4.01
CA GLU A 50 6.53 7.58 3.02
C GLU A 50 7.49 7.80 1.84
N ALA A 51 8.79 7.56 2.02
CA ALA A 51 9.77 7.70 0.94
C ALA A 51 9.52 6.68 -0.18
N GLU A 52 9.30 5.42 0.18
CA GLU A 52 9.04 4.34 -0.77
C GLU A 52 7.67 4.50 -1.44
N ILE A 53 6.66 4.97 -0.69
CA ILE A 53 5.33 5.29 -1.23
C ILE A 53 5.44 6.42 -2.27
N LYS A 54 6.22 7.46 -1.98
CA LYS A 54 6.45 8.58 -2.90
C LYS A 54 7.22 8.15 -4.15
N GLN A 55 8.24 7.30 -4.01
CA GLN A 55 8.97 6.75 -5.16
C GLN A 55 8.07 5.90 -6.05
N TYR A 56 7.16 5.13 -5.46
CA TYR A 56 6.15 4.38 -6.19
C TYR A 56 5.18 5.31 -6.93
N GLU A 57 4.69 6.36 -6.28
CA GLU A 57 3.85 7.39 -6.89
C GLU A 57 4.54 8.04 -8.10
N GLU A 58 5.78 8.47 -7.94
CA GLU A 58 6.60 9.08 -8.99
C GLU A 58 6.85 8.10 -10.15
N SER A 59 7.07 6.82 -9.86
CA SER A 59 7.20 5.76 -10.87
C SER A 59 5.93 5.59 -11.70
N LEU A 60 4.76 5.54 -11.07
CA LEU A 60 3.49 5.46 -11.78
C LEU A 60 3.23 6.69 -12.66
N LYS A 61 3.54 7.89 -12.15
CA LYS A 61 3.46 9.14 -12.92
C LYS A 61 4.37 9.10 -14.15
N ALA A 62 5.61 8.65 -13.98
CA ALA A 62 6.59 8.54 -15.07
C ALA A 62 6.15 7.52 -16.15
N LEU A 63 5.44 6.47 -15.76
CA LEU A 63 4.87 5.46 -16.66
C LEU A 63 3.55 5.93 -17.33
N GLY A 64 3.03 7.10 -16.95
CA GLY A 64 1.83 7.69 -17.54
C GLY A 64 0.52 7.08 -17.04
N TYR A 65 0.51 6.48 -15.84
CA TYR A 65 -0.75 6.03 -15.23
C TYR A 65 -1.66 7.22 -14.91
N PRO A 66 -3.00 7.06 -15.02
CA PRO A 66 -3.94 8.13 -14.66
C PRO A 66 -3.89 8.47 -13.17
N ASP A 67 -4.05 9.74 -12.82
CA ASP A 67 -4.04 10.18 -11.41
C ASP A 67 -5.01 9.40 -10.53
N VAL A 68 -6.22 9.09 -11.04
CA VAL A 68 -7.21 8.31 -10.28
C VAL A 68 -6.72 6.91 -9.91
N PHE A 69 -5.91 6.29 -10.77
CA PHE A 69 -5.29 4.99 -10.50
C PHE A 69 -4.22 5.14 -9.43
N ILE A 70 -3.38 6.16 -9.55
CA ILE A 70 -2.31 6.45 -8.59
C ILE A 70 -2.90 6.71 -7.21
N ASP A 71 -3.84 7.65 -7.11
CA ASP A 71 -4.50 8.03 -5.86
C ASP A 71 -5.14 6.82 -5.18
N THR A 72 -5.85 5.98 -5.94
CA THR A 72 -6.47 4.75 -5.42
C THR A 72 -5.45 3.77 -4.86
N ASN A 73 -4.32 3.58 -5.54
CA ASN A 73 -3.26 2.68 -5.07
C ASN A 73 -2.59 3.24 -3.81
N ILE A 74 -2.31 4.55 -3.78
CA ILE A 74 -1.71 5.22 -2.60
C ILE A 74 -2.66 5.14 -1.40
N GLU A 75 -3.97 5.33 -1.60
CA GLU A 75 -4.97 5.16 -0.56
C GLU A 75 -4.94 3.74 0.02
N SER A 76 -4.87 2.73 -0.85
CA SER A 76 -4.79 1.31 -0.45
C SER A 76 -3.58 1.07 0.46
N ILE A 77 -2.42 1.61 0.11
CA ILE A 77 -1.18 1.47 0.89
C ILE A 77 -1.32 2.12 2.27
N ARG A 78 -1.83 3.36 2.30
CA ARG A 78 -2.03 4.10 3.55
C ARG A 78 -3.03 3.41 4.47
N LYS A 79 -4.10 2.84 3.92
CA LYS A 79 -5.10 2.06 4.69
C LYS A 79 -4.48 0.81 5.31
N TYR A 80 -3.71 0.03 4.55
CA TYR A 80 -3.04 -1.17 5.07
C TYR A 80 -2.14 -0.84 6.27
N PHE A 81 -1.24 0.14 6.14
CA PHE A 81 -0.34 0.50 7.24
C PHE A 81 -1.05 1.18 8.42
N SER A 82 -2.14 1.91 8.16
CA SER A 82 -3.01 2.45 9.21
C SER A 82 -3.64 1.34 10.05
N TYR A 83 -4.09 0.24 9.43
CA TYR A 83 -4.70 -0.88 10.16
C TYR A 83 -3.71 -1.64 11.04
N LEU A 84 -2.47 -1.80 10.56
CA LEU A 84 -1.41 -2.47 11.30
C LEU A 84 -0.73 -1.60 12.37
N GLN A 85 -1.10 -0.31 12.47
CA GLN A 85 -0.44 0.66 13.35
C GLN A 85 1.09 0.66 13.16
N ASN A 86 1.56 0.55 11.91
CA ASN A 86 2.98 0.40 11.64
C ASN A 86 3.74 1.67 12.05
N LYS A 87 4.64 1.54 13.05
CA LYS A 87 5.37 2.67 13.63
C LYS A 87 6.31 3.37 12.64
N ASN A 88 6.89 2.63 11.68
CA ASN A 88 7.78 3.22 10.66
C ASN A 88 7.01 4.14 9.70
N TYR A 89 5.76 3.77 9.40
CA TYR A 89 4.81 4.58 8.64
C TYR A 89 4.30 5.77 9.47
N ILE A 90 3.86 5.54 10.71
CA ILE A 90 3.30 6.58 11.59
C ILE A 90 4.32 7.69 11.92
N ASN A 91 5.59 7.35 12.16
CA ASN A 91 6.59 8.34 12.57
C ASN A 91 7.01 9.33 11.46
N ASN A 92 6.67 9.05 10.19
CA ASN A 92 6.95 9.92 9.05
C ASN A 92 5.70 10.56 8.45
N TYR A 93 4.51 10.26 8.99
CA TYR A 93 3.24 10.82 8.52
C TYR A 93 2.86 12.06 9.35
N ASN A 94 3.17 13.26 8.85
CA ASN A 94 2.75 14.54 9.45
C ASN A 94 1.30 14.94 9.08
N GLY A 95 0.53 14.05 8.46
CA GLY A 95 -0.87 14.30 8.11
C GLY A 95 -1.79 13.88 9.24
N PHE A 96 -2.70 14.75 9.65
CA PHE A 96 -3.81 14.36 10.52
C PHE A 96 -4.71 13.36 9.79
N ILE A 97 -5.02 12.24 10.43
CA ILE A 97 -6.16 11.39 10.05
C ILE A 97 -7.37 12.04 10.73
N GLU A 98 -8.21 12.73 9.96
CA GLU A 98 -9.60 13.03 10.36
C GLU A 98 -10.50 11.81 10.15
#